data_AF-A0A2K2HC15-F1
#
_entry.id   AF-A0A2K2HC15-F1
#
_cell.length_a   1.000
_cell.length_b   1.000
_cell.length_c   1.000
_cell.angle_alpha   90.00
_cell.angle_beta   90.00
_cell.angle_gamma   90.00
#
_symmetry.space_group_name_H-M   'P 1'
#
loop_
_entity.id
_entity.type
_entity.pdbx_description
1 polymer ?
#
loop_
_entity_poly.entity_id
_entity_poly.type
_entity_poly.pdbx_seq_one_letter_code
_entity_poly.pdbx_strand_id
1 'polypeptide(L)'
;MELLVKETDLTEIYRATLAKWGEEAQYDQMVEECAELIAGLKHFKRDKVGTEAIINELADVTLMVGQLTWMFGPDRVEAAMEAKLKKLRALLAVPEAR
;
A
#
# COMPACT_ATOMS: atom_id res chain seq x y z
N MET A 1 6.03 11.13 -6.88
CA MET A 1 5.87 10.86 -5.44
C MET A 1 7.09 10.07 -5.05
N GLU A 2 8.17 10.79 -4.83
CA GLU A 2 9.49 10.23 -4.55
C GLU A 2 9.63 10.26 -3.02
N LEU A 3 9.01 9.27 -2.38
CA LEU A 3 9.08 9.10 -0.94
C LEU A 3 10.40 8.39 -0.60
N LEU A 4 11.44 9.22 -0.43
CA LEU A 4 12.51 9.15 0.56
C LEU A 4 12.63 7.87 1.42
N VAL A 5 12.98 6.76 0.79
CA VAL A 5 13.87 5.75 1.35
C VAL A 5 14.83 5.42 0.23
N LYS A 6 16.14 5.46 0.48
CA LYS A 6 17.16 5.21 -0.53
C LYS A 6 16.80 3.92 -1.30
N GLU A 7 16.52 4.05 -2.59
CA GLU A 7 16.02 2.98 -3.49
C GLU A 7 16.83 1.68 -3.44
N THR A 8 18.08 1.77 -2.99
CA THR A 8 19.01 0.64 -2.87
C THR A 8 18.76 -0.25 -1.64
N ASP A 9 17.96 0.19 -0.65
CA ASP A 9 17.74 -0.52 0.63
C ASP A 9 16.47 -1.41 0.61
N LEU A 10 15.36 -0.89 0.09
CA LEU A 10 14.06 -1.59 0.15
C LEU A 10 14.02 -2.88 -0.67
N THR A 11 14.65 -2.89 -1.84
CA THR A 11 14.70 -4.10 -2.68
C THR A 11 15.47 -5.23 -2.00
N GLU A 12 16.53 -4.92 -1.26
CA GLU A 12 17.30 -5.92 -0.49
C GLU A 12 16.47 -6.45 0.67
N ILE A 13 15.75 -5.57 1.37
CA ILE A 13 14.82 -5.95 2.44
C ILE A 13 13.73 -6.88 1.90
N TYR A 14 13.07 -6.54 0.80
CA TYR A 14 11.98 -7.35 0.23
C TYR A 14 12.48 -8.71 -0.24
N ARG A 15 13.68 -8.77 -0.83
CA ARG A 15 14.31 -10.05 -1.16
C ARG A 15 14.61 -10.87 0.10
N ALA A 16 15.08 -10.22 1.16
CA ALA A 16 15.37 -10.88 2.42
C ALA A 16 14.09 -11.41 3.10
N THR A 17 12.97 -10.70 3.02
CA THR A 17 11.70 -11.18 3.58
C THR A 17 11.23 -12.44 2.86
N LEU A 18 11.29 -12.45 1.53
CA LEU A 18 10.98 -13.62 0.72
C LEU A 18 11.91 -14.80 0.98
N ALA A 19 13.21 -14.56 1.07
CA ALA A 19 14.18 -15.60 1.38
C ALA A 19 13.95 -16.23 2.77
N LYS A 20 13.45 -15.43 3.72
CA LYS A 20 13.26 -15.85 5.11
C LYS A 20 11.92 -16.55 5.35
N TRP A 21 10.84 -16.06 4.74
CA TRP A 21 9.47 -16.47 5.07
C TRP A 21 8.65 -16.98 3.88
N GLY A 22 9.10 -16.76 2.64
CA GLY A 22 8.41 -17.20 1.43
C GLY A 22 7.24 -16.31 1.01
N GLU A 23 6.71 -16.57 -0.19
CA GLU A 23 5.67 -15.75 -0.84
C GLU A 23 4.33 -15.78 -0.10
N GLU A 24 3.86 -16.97 0.29
CA GLU A 24 2.57 -17.11 1.00
C GLU A 24 2.52 -16.29 2.29
N ALA A 25 3.63 -16.24 3.04
CA ALA A 25 3.71 -15.43 4.24
C ALA A 25 3.62 -13.92 3.94
N GLN A 26 4.07 -13.46 2.77
CA GLN A 26 3.91 -12.04 2.39
C GLN A 26 2.45 -11.72 2.03
N TYR A 27 1.74 -12.67 1.41
CA TYR A 27 0.31 -12.53 1.14
C TYR A 27 -0.50 -12.49 2.44
N ASP A 28 -0.22 -13.40 3.37
CA ASP A 28 -0.86 -13.44 4.68
C ASP A 28 -0.60 -12.14 5.45
N GLN A 29 0.65 -11.66 5.48
CA GLN A 29 0.98 -10.38 6.13
C GLN A 29 0.24 -9.21 5.49
N MET A 30 0.17 -9.12 4.15
CA MET A 30 -0.59 -8.06 3.48
C MET A 30 -2.08 -8.08 3.86
N VAL A 31 -2.66 -9.26 4.02
CA VAL A 31 -4.06 -9.42 4.47
C VAL A 31 -4.22 -8.94 5.92
N GLU A 32 -3.27 -9.27 6.79
CA GLU A 32 -3.24 -8.82 8.19
C GLU A 32 -3.17 -7.29 8.29
N GLU A 33 -2.20 -6.64 7.63
CA GLU A 33 -2.05 -5.17 7.65
C GLU A 33 -3.31 -4.47 7.10
N CYS A 34 -3.92 -5.03 6.05
CA CYS A 34 -5.20 -4.52 5.55
C CYS A 34 -6.30 -4.58 6.61
N ALA A 35 -6.37 -5.69 7.36
CA ALA A 35 -7.38 -5.88 8.39
C ALA A 35 -7.16 -4.93 9.58
N GLU A 36 -5.90 -4.70 9.97
CA GLU A 36 -5.53 -3.75 11.03
C GLU A 36 -5.87 -2.31 10.63
N LEU A 37 -5.54 -1.88 9.40
CA LEU A 37 -5.97 -0.57 8.89
C LEU A 37 -7.50 -0.42 8.87
N ILE A 38 -8.25 -1.45 8.45
CA ILE A 38 -9.73 -1.44 8.47
C ILE A 38 -10.26 -1.27 9.91
N ALA A 39 -9.69 -1.99 10.87
CA ALA A 39 -10.08 -1.92 12.27
C ALA A 39 -9.72 -0.54 12.87
N GLY A 40 -8.50 -0.05 12.59
CA GLY A 40 -8.01 1.25 12.98
C GLY A 40 -8.94 2.37 12.52
N LEU A 41 -9.28 2.41 11.23
CA LEU A 41 -10.21 3.43 10.67
C LEU A 41 -11.59 3.38 11.33
N LYS A 42 -12.11 2.18 11.64
CA LYS A 42 -13.37 2.03 12.40
C LYS A 42 -13.27 2.58 13.81
N HIS A 43 -12.13 2.42 14.48
CA HIS A 43 -11.87 2.96 15.80
C HIS A 43 -11.67 4.48 15.76
N PHE A 44 -10.95 4.99 14.77
CA PHE A 44 -10.72 6.42 14.57
C PHE A 44 -12.03 7.17 14.34
N LYS A 45 -12.93 6.64 13.50
CA LYS A 45 -14.28 7.20 13.29
C LYS A 45 -15.13 7.27 14.55
N ARG A 46 -14.80 6.49 15.59
CA ARG A 46 -15.50 6.44 16.88
C ARG A 46 -14.73 7.16 17.98
N ASP A 47 -13.75 7.98 17.62
CA ASP A 47 -12.86 8.72 18.52
C ASP A 47 -12.13 7.83 19.55
N LYS A 48 -11.89 6.56 19.20
CA LYS A 48 -11.24 5.57 20.08
C LYS A 48 -9.72 5.51 19.95
N VAL A 49 -9.19 6.00 18.83
CA VAL A 49 -7.76 6.08 18.54
C VAL A 49 -7.45 7.42 17.89
N GLY A 50 -6.22 7.91 18.05
CA GLY A 50 -5.75 9.14 17.43
C GLY A 50 -5.23 8.91 16.00
N THR A 51 -4.90 10.01 15.31
CA THR A 51 -4.39 9.98 13.93
C THR A 51 -3.07 9.21 13.80
N GLU A 52 -2.19 9.26 14.80
CA GLU A 52 -0.92 8.52 14.80
C GLU A 52 -1.11 7.01 14.65
N ALA A 53 -2.17 6.45 15.24
CA ALA A 53 -2.48 5.03 15.05
C ALA A 53 -2.73 4.73 13.58
N ILE A 54 -3.54 5.55 12.90
CA ILE A 54 -3.84 5.38 11.46
C ILE A 54 -2.60 5.59 10.59
N ILE A 55 -1.72 6.51 10.95
CA ILE A 55 -0.47 6.73 10.22
C ILE A 55 0.41 5.48 10.25
N ASN A 56 0.50 4.81 11.40
CA ASN A 56 1.26 3.56 11.53
C ASN A 56 0.66 2.47 10.63
N GLU A 57 -0.65 2.22 10.74
CA GLU A 57 -1.32 1.22 9.89
C GLU A 57 -1.16 1.51 8.38
N LEU A 58 -1.16 2.80 8.01
CA LEU A 58 -0.90 3.20 6.62
C LEU A 58 0.56 2.92 6.21
N ALA A 59 1.52 3.10 7.12
CA ALA A 59 2.92 2.81 6.86
C ALA A 59 3.14 1.31 6.66
N ASP A 60 2.53 0.47 7.50
CA ASP A 60 2.65 -0.99 7.43
C ASP A 60 2.02 -1.54 6.14
N VAL A 61 0.80 -1.10 5.80
CA VAL A 61 0.17 -1.40 4.50
C VAL A 61 1.04 -0.91 3.33
N THR A 62 1.64 0.27 3.42
CA THR A 62 2.51 0.80 2.36
C THR A 62 3.74 -0.07 2.16
N LEU A 63 4.35 -0.56 3.24
CA LEU A 63 5.49 -1.46 3.18
C LEU A 63 5.12 -2.79 2.50
N MET A 64 3.97 -3.36 2.85
CA MET A 64 3.48 -4.60 2.26
C MET A 64 3.10 -4.43 0.78
N VAL A 65 2.51 -3.29 0.41
CA VAL A 65 2.29 -2.94 -1.01
C VAL A 65 3.61 -2.88 -1.76
N GLY A 66 4.67 -2.32 -1.15
CA GLY A 66 6.01 -2.30 -1.74
C GLY A 66 6.57 -3.71 -1.99
N GLN A 67 6.46 -4.60 -1.01
CA GLN A 67 6.89 -6.00 -1.14
C GLN A 67 6.14 -6.73 -2.26
N LEU A 68 4.81 -6.65 -2.26
CA LEU A 68 3.99 -7.29 -3.31
C LEU A 68 4.23 -6.65 -4.69
N THR A 69 4.45 -5.35 -4.75
CA THR A 69 4.81 -4.66 -5.99
C THR A 69 6.09 -5.23 -6.58
N TRP A 70 7.10 -5.45 -5.73
CA TRP A 70 8.33 -6.10 -6.15
C TRP A 70 8.10 -7.53 -6.63
N MET A 71 7.32 -8.34 -5.90
CA MET A 71 6.98 -9.73 -6.26
C MET A 71 6.25 -9.84 -7.60
N PHE A 72 5.26 -8.97 -7.85
CA PHE A 72 4.47 -9.00 -9.08
C PHE A 72 5.14 -8.30 -10.27
N GLY A 73 6.24 -7.58 -10.03
CA GLY A 73 6.99 -6.81 -11.02
C GLY A 73 6.63 -5.33 -10.97
N PRO A 74 7.54 -4.44 -10.54
CA PRO A 74 7.28 -3.01 -10.39
C PRO A 74 6.69 -2.35 -11.65
N ASP A 75 7.29 -2.60 -12.81
CA ASP A 75 6.82 -2.04 -14.10
C ASP A 75 5.36 -2.42 -14.42
N ARG A 76 4.95 -3.66 -14.06
CA ARG A 76 3.58 -4.14 -14.30
C ARG A 76 2.58 -3.45 -13.41
N VAL A 77 2.94 -3.24 -12.15
CA VAL A 77 2.10 -2.55 -11.17
C VAL A 77 2.02 -1.05 -11.50
N GLU A 78 3.13 -0.43 -11.89
CA GLU A 78 3.17 0.97 -12.31
C GLU A 78 2.27 1.21 -13.52
N ALA A 79 2.37 0.39 -14.57
CA ALA A 79 1.49 0.49 -15.74
C ALA A 79 0.00 0.35 -15.36
N ALA A 80 -0.33 -0.55 -14.42
CA ALA A 80 -1.70 -0.68 -13.92
C ALA A 80 -2.16 0.55 -13.12
N MET A 81 -1.27 1.17 -12.34
CA MET A 81 -1.53 2.42 -11.61
C MET A 81 -1.76 3.59 -12.57
N GLU A 82 -0.93 3.75 -13.59
CA GLU A 82 -1.08 4.79 -14.61
C GLU A 82 -2.43 4.70 -15.33
N ALA A 83 -2.84 3.49 -15.71
CA ALA A 83 -4.14 3.26 -16.33
C ALA A 83 -5.31 3.67 -15.40
N LYS A 84 -5.22 3.34 -14.11
CA LYS A 84 -6.21 3.73 -13.10
C LYS A 84 -6.23 5.25 -12.87
N LEU A 85 -5.06 5.90 -12.81
CA LEU A 85 -4.94 7.35 -12.67
C LEU A 85 -5.50 8.08 -13.88
N LYS A 86 -5.25 7.60 -15.09
CA LYS A 86 -5.86 8.14 -16.32
C LYS A 86 -7.39 8.08 -16.26
N LYS A 87 -7.95 6.94 -15.82
CA LYS A 87 -9.39 6.79 -15.62
C LYS A 87 -9.92 7.76 -14.56
N LEU A 88 -9.23 7.90 -13.43
CA LEU A 88 -9.66 8.81 -12.34
C LEU A 88 -9.63 10.27 -12.79
N ARG A 89 -8.58 10.70 -13.50
CA ARG A 89 -8.48 12.04 -14.09
C ARG A 89 -9.62 12.32 -15.06
N ALA A 90 -10.01 11.33 -15.87
CA ALA A 90 -11.14 11.46 -16.77
C ALA A 90 -12.46 11.63 -16.00
N LEU A 91 -12.69 10.87 -14.92
CA LEU A 91 -13.88 11.00 -14.07
C LEU A 91 -13.99 12.39 -13.42
N LEU A 92 -12.87 12.93 -12.94
CA LEU A 92 -12.82 14.27 -12.32
C LEU A 92 -12.99 15.41 -13.33
N ALA A 93 -12.75 15.16 -14.61
CA ALA A 93 -12.94 16.14 -15.69
C ALA A 93 -14.39 16.21 -16.20
N VAL A 94 -15.24 15.25 -15.83
CA VAL A 94 -16.68 15.30 -16.16
C VAL A 94 -17.35 16.29 -15.22
N PRO A 95 -18.03 17.33 -15.73
CA PRO A 95 -18.81 18.24 -14.90
C PRO A 95 -19.88 17.45 -14.13
N GLU A 96 -20.06 17.74 -12.84
CA GLU A 96 -21.17 17.17 -12.08
C GLU A 96 -22.48 17.45 -12.80
N ALA A 97 -23.20 16.39 -13.18
CA ALA A 97 -24.59 16.52 -13.60
C ALA A 97 -25.37 17.03 -12.37
N ARG A 98 -25.73 18.32 -12.39
CA ARG A 98 -26.58 18.95 -11.38
C ARG A 98 -27.93 18.26 -11.27
#